data_AF-A0A6C2UU31-F1
#
_entry.id   AF-A0A6C2UU31-F1
#
_cell.length_a   1.000
_cell.length_b   1.000
_cell.length_c   1.000
_cell.angle_alpha   90.00
_cell.angle_beta   90.00
_cell.angle_gamma   90.00
#
_symmetry.space_group_name_H-M   'P 1'
#
loop_
_entity.id
_entity.type
_entity.pdbx_description
1 polymer ?
#
loop_
_entity_poly.entity_id
_entity_poly.type
_entity_poly.pdbx_seq_one_letter_code
_entity_poly.pdbx_strand_id
1 'polypeptide(L)'
;MVAGAAGAVDDHRIQALEEQLAVMNTEIENLKNEQGDLSFLEGQASKLHLGGYGEIHANFQEGGDDQFDIHRLVMYVGYDFNDWIKLTSETELEHAFVADSDDGSNGGELSVEQLYVDFLLADAVNVRAGRVLAPLGIINQKHEPTLFLGVERPNMEKNIIPSTWSVDGIGIFGYPLSWLSYEAYVVAGLGRLQVPRQGRRAQGPHQRAGQL
;
A
#
# COMPACT_ATOMS: atom_id res chain seq x y z
N MET A 1 -69.48 -15.65 45.84
CA MET A 1 -68.80 -15.91 44.56
C MET A 1 -68.83 -14.64 43.72
N VAL A 2 -67.77 -13.81 43.72
CA VAL A 2 -67.27 -12.95 42.62
C VAL A 2 -65.97 -12.32 43.15
N ALA A 3 -64.84 -13.06 43.11
CA ALA A 3 -63.53 -12.52 43.47
C ALA A 3 -62.39 -12.99 42.54
N GLY A 4 -62.69 -13.84 41.54
CA GLY A 4 -61.67 -14.49 40.71
C GLY A 4 -61.34 -13.80 39.38
N ALA A 5 -62.14 -12.82 38.93
CA ALA A 5 -61.98 -12.25 37.58
C ALA A 5 -61.04 -11.03 37.52
N ALA A 6 -60.86 -10.29 38.63
CA ALA A 6 -60.00 -9.11 38.65
C ALA A 6 -58.50 -9.48 38.80
N GLY A 7 -58.17 -10.48 39.63
CA GLY A 7 -56.78 -10.92 39.83
C GLY A 7 -56.15 -11.57 38.59
N ALA A 8 -56.92 -12.32 37.81
CA ALA A 8 -56.41 -12.96 36.59
C ALA A 8 -56.05 -11.95 35.49
N VAL A 9 -56.77 -10.82 35.39
CA VAL A 9 -56.49 -9.76 34.40
C VAL A 9 -55.21 -8.99 34.76
N ASP A 10 -54.96 -8.77 36.06
CA ASP A 10 -53.73 -8.16 36.54
C ASP A 10 -52.53 -9.10 36.35
N ASP A 11 -52.67 -10.40 36.59
CA ASP A 11 -51.61 -11.40 36.38
C ASP A 11 -51.20 -11.49 34.90
N HIS A 12 -52.17 -11.52 33.97
CA HIS A 12 -51.87 -11.52 32.54
C HIS A 12 -51.16 -10.23 32.08
N ARG A 13 -51.49 -9.10 32.68
CA ARG A 13 -50.87 -7.82 32.36
C ARG A 13 -49.46 -7.71 32.92
N ILE A 14 -49.21 -8.26 34.11
CA ILE A 14 -47.87 -8.37 34.71
C ILE A 14 -46.99 -9.26 33.83
N GLN A 15 -47.50 -10.42 33.42
CA GLN A 15 -46.75 -11.36 32.59
C GLN A 15 -46.36 -10.77 31.22
N ALA A 16 -47.27 -10.02 30.60
CA ALA A 16 -46.98 -9.29 29.36
C ALA A 16 -45.92 -8.18 29.55
N LEU A 17 -45.91 -7.50 30.70
CA LEU A 17 -44.90 -6.49 31.02
C LEU A 17 -43.53 -7.13 31.27
N GLU A 18 -43.46 -8.27 31.95
CA GLU A 18 -42.22 -9.03 32.16
C GLU A 18 -41.62 -9.51 30.84
N GLU A 19 -42.46 -10.00 29.91
CA GLU A 19 -42.03 -10.39 28.57
C GLU A 19 -41.52 -9.19 27.77
N GLN A 20 -42.20 -8.05 27.82
CA GLN A 20 -41.74 -6.80 27.20
C GLN A 20 -40.39 -6.34 27.77
N LEU A 21 -40.18 -6.45 29.09
CA LEU A 21 -38.90 -6.12 29.72
C LEU A 21 -37.78 -7.08 29.31
N ALA A 22 -38.08 -8.39 29.18
CA ALA A 22 -37.10 -9.37 28.73
C ALA A 22 -36.67 -9.13 27.27
N VAL A 23 -37.63 -8.85 26.38
CA VAL A 23 -37.35 -8.47 24.99
C VAL A 23 -36.53 -7.18 24.93
N MET A 24 -36.91 -6.16 25.70
CA MET A 24 -36.19 -4.88 25.72
C MET A 24 -34.76 -5.01 26.27
N ASN A 25 -34.53 -5.84 27.29
CA ASN A 25 -33.18 -6.11 27.79
C ASN A 25 -32.31 -6.83 26.75
N THR A 26 -32.88 -7.82 26.05
CA THR A 26 -32.19 -8.55 24.98
C THR A 26 -31.80 -7.61 23.84
N GLU A 27 -32.72 -6.72 23.44
CA GLU A 27 -32.46 -5.72 22.40
C GLU A 27 -31.36 -4.73 22.83
N ILE A 28 -31.36 -4.30 24.10
CA ILE A 28 -30.30 -3.44 24.64
C ILE A 28 -28.93 -4.14 24.62
N GLU A 29 -28.87 -5.45 24.93
CA GLU A 29 -27.63 -6.22 24.84
C GLU A 29 -27.14 -6.33 23.40
N ASN A 30 -28.03 -6.60 22.45
CA ASN A 30 -27.69 -6.65 21.02
C ASN A 30 -27.17 -5.29 20.53
N LEU A 31 -27.85 -4.20 20.83
CA LEU A 31 -27.43 -2.85 20.44
C LEU A 31 -26.09 -2.46 21.07
N LYS A 32 -25.82 -2.85 22.33
CA LYS A 32 -24.53 -2.62 22.97
C LYS A 32 -23.41 -3.42 22.28
N ASN A 33 -23.67 -4.66 21.90
CA ASN A 33 -22.71 -5.50 21.18
C ASN A 33 -22.42 -4.91 19.80
N GLU A 34 -23.46 -4.51 19.06
CA GLU A 34 -23.31 -3.85 17.75
C GLU A 34 -22.54 -2.52 17.85
N GLN A 35 -22.83 -1.69 18.87
CA GLN A 35 -22.05 -0.48 19.13
C GLN A 35 -20.59 -0.80 19.49
N GLY A 36 -20.36 -1.85 20.27
CA GLY A 36 -19.02 -2.35 20.59
C GLY A 36 -18.25 -2.74 19.34
N ASP A 37 -18.86 -3.54 18.46
CA ASP A 37 -18.27 -3.97 17.19
C ASP A 37 -18.00 -2.78 16.26
N LEU A 38 -18.93 -1.84 16.14
CA LEU A 38 -18.74 -0.63 15.33
C LEU A 38 -17.59 0.23 15.86
N SER A 39 -17.50 0.42 17.17
CA SER A 39 -16.41 1.18 17.79
C SER A 39 -15.05 0.51 17.61
N PHE A 40 -15.02 -0.83 17.67
CA PHE A 40 -13.82 -1.61 17.38
C PHE A 40 -13.41 -1.47 15.92
N LEU A 41 -14.36 -1.61 14.98
CA LEU A 41 -14.10 -1.45 13.55
C LEU A 41 -13.62 -0.03 13.21
N GLU A 42 -14.19 1.00 13.83
CA GLU A 42 -13.76 2.39 13.69
C GLU A 42 -12.34 2.59 14.23
N GLY A 43 -12.03 2.01 15.40
CA GLY A 43 -10.69 1.99 15.98
C GLY A 43 -9.66 1.25 15.12
N GLN A 44 -10.08 0.23 14.38
CA GLN A 44 -9.22 -0.50 13.44
C GLN A 44 -9.06 0.22 12.10
N ALA A 45 -10.14 0.84 11.60
CA ALA A 45 -10.13 1.61 10.37
C ALA A 45 -9.29 2.88 10.49
N SER A 46 -9.32 3.56 11.64
CA SER A 46 -8.48 4.75 11.91
C SER A 46 -6.97 4.46 11.92
N LYS A 47 -6.57 3.20 12.13
CA LYS A 47 -5.17 2.75 12.07
C LYS A 47 -4.72 2.36 10.66
N LEU A 48 -5.67 2.18 9.74
CA LEU A 48 -5.40 1.78 8.36
C LEU A 48 -5.29 3.03 7.48
N HIS A 49 -4.13 3.17 6.83
CA HIS A 49 -3.84 4.23 5.88
C HIS A 49 -3.82 3.65 4.48
N LEU A 50 -4.66 4.18 3.59
CA LEU A 50 -4.71 3.76 2.19
C LEU A 50 -4.46 4.97 1.29
N GLY A 51 -3.62 4.77 0.28
CA GLY A 51 -3.32 5.80 -0.71
C GLY A 51 -2.93 5.18 -2.04
N GLY A 52 -2.69 6.00 -3.05
CA GLY A 52 -2.21 5.55 -4.34
C GLY A 52 -2.41 6.60 -5.42
N TYR A 53 -1.85 6.34 -6.58
CA TYR A 53 -2.08 7.12 -7.79
C TYR A 53 -1.95 6.23 -9.02
N GLY A 54 -2.48 6.69 -10.14
CA GLY A 54 -2.36 6.00 -11.42
C GLY A 54 -1.97 6.97 -12.52
N GLU A 55 -1.32 6.44 -13.54
CA GLU A 55 -0.88 7.18 -14.72
C GLU A 55 -1.36 6.52 -15.99
N ILE A 56 -1.80 7.35 -16.93
CA ILE A 56 -2.22 6.96 -18.26
C ILE A 56 -1.48 7.85 -19.25
N HIS A 57 -0.79 7.23 -20.19
CA HIS A 57 -0.05 7.90 -21.25
C HIS A 57 -0.77 7.76 -22.58
N ALA A 58 -0.84 8.87 -23.33
CA ALA A 58 -1.30 8.89 -24.70
C ALA A 58 -0.25 9.62 -25.55
N ASN A 59 0.40 8.89 -26.45
CA ASN A 59 1.44 9.41 -27.33
C ASN A 59 0.92 9.45 -28.76
N PHE A 60 0.88 10.65 -29.34
CA PHE A 60 0.44 10.88 -30.72
C PHE A 60 1.66 11.29 -31.57
N GLN A 61 2.05 10.45 -32.51
CA GLN A 61 3.25 10.64 -33.32
C GLN A 61 2.86 10.97 -34.76
N GLU A 62 3.28 12.13 -35.26
CA GLU A 62 3.02 12.50 -36.67
C GLU A 62 3.78 11.55 -37.61
N GLY A 63 3.04 10.72 -38.36
CA GLY A 63 3.58 9.71 -39.27
C GLY A 63 3.95 8.36 -38.62
N GLY A 64 3.59 8.14 -37.35
CA GLY A 64 3.73 6.86 -36.64
C GLY A 64 2.39 6.36 -36.08
N ASP A 65 2.46 5.29 -35.28
CA ASP A 65 1.30 4.75 -34.58
C ASP A 65 1.02 5.52 -33.28
N ASP A 66 -0.25 5.82 -33.03
CA ASP A 66 -0.72 6.38 -31.77
C ASP A 66 -0.69 5.29 -30.68
N GLN A 67 -0.23 5.64 -29.48
CA GLN A 67 -0.11 4.72 -28.36
C GLN A 67 -0.91 5.20 -27.16
N PHE A 68 -1.69 4.30 -26.58
CA PHE A 68 -2.40 4.50 -25.32
C PHE A 68 -1.96 3.43 -24.33
N ASP A 69 -1.50 3.83 -23.15
CA ASP A 69 -0.90 2.96 -22.16
C ASP A 69 -1.38 3.35 -20.75
N ILE A 70 -1.86 2.37 -19.98
CA ILE A 70 -2.06 2.56 -18.53
C ILE A 70 -0.69 2.28 -17.89
N HIS A 71 0.08 3.34 -17.78
CA HIS A 71 1.52 3.27 -17.59
C HIS A 71 1.89 2.67 -16.23
N ARG A 72 1.27 3.16 -15.15
CA ARG A 72 1.43 2.56 -13.82
C ARG A 72 0.25 2.82 -12.89
N LEU A 73 0.04 1.92 -11.95
CA LEU A 73 -0.86 2.05 -10.81
C LEU A 73 -0.08 1.74 -9.53
N VAL A 74 0.02 2.71 -8.63
CA VAL A 74 0.70 2.58 -7.35
C VAL A 74 -0.32 2.57 -6.22
N MET A 75 -0.18 1.62 -5.30
CA MET A 75 -1.02 1.47 -4.12
C MET A 75 -0.16 1.50 -2.85
N TYR A 76 -0.55 2.38 -1.92
CA TYR A 76 0.03 2.52 -0.60
C TYR A 76 -0.89 1.90 0.45
N VAL A 77 -0.34 1.03 1.27
CA VAL A 77 -1.01 0.47 2.45
C VAL A 77 -0.12 0.67 3.66
N GLY A 78 -0.62 1.43 4.63
CA GLY A 78 0.01 1.62 5.93
C GLY A 78 -0.90 1.13 7.05
N TYR A 79 -0.31 0.63 8.13
CA TYR A 79 -1.09 0.21 9.30
C TYR A 79 -0.34 0.50 10.60
N ASP A 80 -0.97 1.26 11.49
CA ASP A 80 -0.45 1.56 12.82
C ASP A 80 -0.92 0.48 13.81
N PHE A 81 -0.06 -0.48 14.15
CA PHE A 81 -0.43 -1.50 15.14
C PHE A 81 -0.59 -0.88 16.53
N ASN A 82 0.27 0.08 16.85
CA ASN A 82 0.27 0.91 18.04
C ASN A 82 1.20 2.12 17.82
N ASP A 83 1.43 2.92 18.85
CA ASP A 83 2.22 4.16 18.76
C ASP A 83 3.69 3.94 18.35
N TRP A 84 4.22 2.72 18.50
CA TRP A 84 5.62 2.40 18.24
C TRP A 84 5.85 1.34 17.17
N ILE A 85 4.81 0.73 16.58
CA ILE A 85 4.94 -0.26 15.51
C ILE A 85 4.06 0.15 14.33
N LYS A 86 4.70 0.42 13.19
CA LYS A 86 4.03 0.85 11.96
C LYS A 86 4.43 -0.01 10.77
N LEU A 87 3.46 -0.40 9.97
CA LEU A 87 3.66 -1.05 8.67
C LEU A 87 3.60 -0.02 7.55
N THR A 88 4.48 -0.15 6.57
CA THR A 88 4.40 0.58 5.30
C THR A 88 4.59 -0.38 4.14
N SER A 89 3.72 -0.28 3.14
CA SER A 89 3.76 -1.08 1.92
C SER A 89 3.45 -0.21 0.71
N GLU A 90 4.20 -0.43 -0.36
CA GLU A 90 4.00 0.17 -1.68
C GLU A 90 4.06 -0.94 -2.72
N THR A 91 3.02 -1.03 -3.56
CA THR A 91 2.93 -1.99 -4.66
C THR A 91 2.64 -1.23 -5.93
N GLU A 92 3.40 -1.52 -6.98
CA GLU A 92 3.26 -0.90 -8.29
C GLU A 92 2.89 -1.96 -9.33
N LEU A 93 1.93 -1.60 -10.19
CA LEU A 93 1.57 -2.35 -11.38
C LEU A 93 1.87 -1.50 -12.60
N GLU A 94 2.88 -1.86 -13.38
CA GLU A 94 3.21 -1.21 -14.64
C GLU A 94 2.47 -1.86 -15.81
N HIS A 95 2.11 -1.05 -16.82
CA HIS A 95 1.55 -1.49 -18.10
C HIS A 95 0.35 -2.44 -18.00
N ALA A 96 -0.60 -2.21 -17.07
CA ALA A 96 -1.95 -2.83 -16.87
C ALA A 96 -2.27 -4.28 -17.36
N PHE A 97 -1.29 -5.12 -17.65
CA PHE A 97 -1.41 -6.51 -18.07
C PHE A 97 -0.17 -7.25 -17.59
N VAL A 98 -0.34 -8.34 -16.84
CA VAL A 98 0.79 -9.22 -16.52
C VAL A 98 0.87 -10.25 -17.65
N ALA A 99 1.88 -10.15 -18.51
CA ALA A 99 2.12 -11.14 -19.56
C ALA A 99 3.30 -12.04 -19.21
N ASP A 100 3.06 -13.35 -19.15
CA ASP A 100 4.12 -14.36 -19.08
C ASP A 100 4.64 -14.59 -20.50
N SER A 101 5.65 -13.82 -20.89
CA SER A 101 6.37 -14.07 -22.14
C SER A 101 7.54 -15.00 -21.81
N ASP A 102 7.70 -16.10 -22.54
CA ASP A 102 8.80 -17.08 -22.35
C ASP A 102 10.21 -16.44 -22.37
N ASP A 103 10.33 -15.20 -22.89
CA ASP A 103 11.55 -14.39 -22.95
C ASP A 103 11.54 -13.14 -22.06
N GLY A 104 10.44 -12.89 -21.31
CA GLY A 104 10.26 -11.72 -20.45
C GLY A 104 10.15 -10.38 -21.18
N SER A 105 9.96 -10.37 -22.50
CA SER A 105 9.84 -9.14 -23.28
C SER A 105 8.37 -8.81 -23.56
N ASN A 106 7.87 -7.75 -22.92
CA ASN A 106 6.54 -7.14 -23.06
C ASN A 106 5.41 -7.69 -22.17
N GLY A 107 5.67 -7.88 -20.88
CA GLY A 107 4.62 -8.00 -19.86
C GLY A 107 4.68 -6.82 -18.90
N GLY A 108 3.54 -6.26 -18.56
CA GLY A 108 3.44 -5.39 -17.39
C GLY A 108 3.86 -6.12 -16.13
N GLU A 109 4.41 -5.34 -15.19
CA GLU A 109 5.14 -5.82 -14.03
C GLU A 109 4.35 -5.50 -12.76
N LEU A 110 4.18 -6.49 -11.89
CA LEU A 110 3.72 -6.27 -10.52
C LEU A 110 4.95 -6.30 -9.60
N SER A 111 5.26 -5.18 -8.98
CA SER A 111 6.40 -5.04 -8.09
C SER A 111 5.95 -4.65 -6.68
N VAL A 112 6.64 -5.20 -5.67
CA VAL A 112 6.55 -4.72 -4.28
C VAL A 112 7.80 -3.90 -4.04
N GLU A 113 7.65 -2.58 -4.08
CA GLU A 113 8.77 -1.65 -3.99
C GLU A 113 9.20 -1.43 -2.54
N GLN A 114 8.23 -1.33 -1.64
CA GLN A 114 8.44 -1.17 -0.20
C GLN A 114 7.51 -2.11 0.56
N LEU A 115 8.06 -2.76 1.58
CA LEU A 115 7.31 -3.54 2.56
C LEU A 115 8.15 -3.66 3.82
N TYR A 116 7.94 -2.77 4.78
CA TYR A 116 8.74 -2.73 5.99
C TYR A 116 7.92 -2.38 7.22
N VAL A 117 8.48 -2.73 8.38
CA VAL A 117 7.95 -2.39 9.70
C VAL A 117 8.94 -1.47 10.41
N ASP A 118 8.41 -0.38 10.94
CA ASP A 118 9.10 0.56 11.81
C ASP A 118 8.80 0.29 13.27
N PHE A 119 9.86 0.26 14.07
CA PHE A 119 9.82 0.27 15.53
C PHE A 119 10.30 1.64 16.03
N LEU A 120 9.36 2.48 16.46
CA LEU A 120 9.61 3.85 16.91
C LEU A 120 9.99 3.84 18.40
N LEU A 121 11.29 3.82 18.70
CA LEU A 121 11.78 3.71 20.06
C LEU A 121 11.99 5.09 20.70
N ALA A 122 12.55 6.03 19.93
CA ALA A 122 12.78 7.42 20.34
C ALA A 122 13.09 8.28 19.11
N ASP A 123 12.90 9.59 19.22
CA ASP A 123 13.24 10.54 18.14
C ASP A 123 14.67 10.35 17.61
N ALA A 124 15.61 10.06 18.52
CA ALA A 124 17.02 9.89 18.18
C ALA A 124 17.36 8.53 17.55
N VAL A 125 16.59 7.47 17.80
CA VAL A 125 16.90 6.12 17.30
C VAL A 125 15.65 5.25 17.19
N ASN A 126 15.46 4.70 15.99
CA ASN A 126 14.37 3.81 15.62
C ASN A 126 14.94 2.65 14.80
N VAL A 127 14.17 1.58 14.65
CA VAL A 127 14.58 0.39 13.88
C VAL A 127 13.60 0.19 12.73
N ARG A 128 14.11 -0.05 11.52
CA ARG A 128 13.32 -0.44 10.35
C ARG A 128 13.75 -1.81 9.87
N ALA A 129 12.81 -2.69 9.57
CA ALA A 129 13.10 -4.00 9.01
C ALA A 129 12.13 -4.36 7.87
N GLY A 130 12.66 -4.86 6.77
CA GLY A 130 11.89 -5.29 5.60
C GLY A 130 12.52 -4.83 4.29
N ARG A 131 11.69 -4.70 3.27
CA ARG A 131 12.04 -4.17 1.96
C ARG A 131 11.90 -2.65 1.97
N VAL A 132 12.99 -1.94 1.74
CA VAL A 132 13.05 -0.48 1.70
C VAL A 132 13.66 -0.01 0.40
N LEU A 133 13.39 1.22 -0.02
CA LEU A 133 14.19 1.85 -1.07
C LEU A 133 15.57 2.19 -0.51
N ALA A 134 16.62 1.89 -1.27
CA ALA A 134 17.99 2.19 -0.87
C ALA A 134 18.11 3.70 -0.51
N PRO A 135 18.65 4.07 0.65
CA PRO A 135 18.69 5.47 1.09
C PRO A 135 19.83 6.24 0.40
N LEU A 136 19.88 6.19 -0.94
CA LEU A 136 20.89 6.81 -1.78
C LEU A 136 20.26 7.94 -2.60
N GLY A 137 20.52 9.18 -2.19
CA GLY A 137 20.03 10.38 -2.86
C GLY A 137 18.61 10.78 -2.45
N ILE A 138 18.29 12.07 -2.56
CA ILE A 138 17.00 12.66 -2.16
C ILE A 138 15.85 12.16 -3.05
N ILE A 139 16.15 11.86 -4.33
CA ILE A 139 15.14 11.51 -5.34
C ILE A 139 14.74 10.03 -5.25
N ASN A 140 15.61 9.14 -4.77
CA ASN A 140 15.29 7.71 -4.64
C ASN A 140 14.26 7.40 -3.55
N GLN A 141 14.06 8.32 -2.60
CA GLN A 141 13.02 8.20 -1.57
C GLN A 141 11.70 8.85 -1.98
N LYS A 142 11.68 9.53 -3.13
CA LYS A 142 10.61 10.43 -3.58
C LYS A 142 10.51 10.37 -5.11
N HIS A 143 10.22 9.17 -5.61
CA HIS A 143 10.15 8.81 -7.03
C HIS A 143 8.76 9.04 -7.65
N GLU A 144 7.85 9.66 -6.89
CA GLU A 144 6.50 10.03 -7.30
C GLU A 144 6.50 11.17 -8.36
N PRO A 145 5.61 11.11 -9.37
CA PRO A 145 5.53 12.04 -10.51
C PRO A 145 5.09 13.45 -10.14
N THR A 146 4.43 13.61 -9.00
CA THR A 146 4.09 14.92 -8.45
C THR A 146 5.34 15.72 -8.04
N LEU A 147 6.52 15.09 -8.00
CA LEU A 147 7.77 15.65 -7.52
C LEU A 147 8.82 15.90 -8.62
N PHE A 148 8.53 15.57 -9.88
CA PHE A 148 9.38 15.94 -11.02
C PHE A 148 8.57 16.62 -12.13
N LEU A 149 9.18 17.61 -12.79
CA LEU A 149 8.48 18.55 -13.69
C LEU A 149 8.30 18.02 -15.13
N GLY A 150 8.29 16.71 -15.36
CA GLY A 150 8.22 16.08 -16.69
C GLY A 150 7.37 14.82 -16.74
N VAL A 151 6.94 14.42 -17.95
CA VAL A 151 6.16 13.18 -18.17
C VAL A 151 7.01 11.92 -18.00
N GLU A 152 8.33 12.03 -18.19
CA GLU A 152 9.30 10.95 -17.98
C GLU A 152 10.41 11.41 -17.01
N ARG A 153 11.03 10.45 -16.29
CA ARG A 153 12.18 10.71 -15.41
C ARG A 153 13.41 11.14 -16.25
N PRO A 154 14.26 12.07 -15.75
CA PRO A 154 15.49 12.47 -16.43
C PRO A 154 16.45 11.29 -16.73
N ASN A 155 17.11 11.29 -17.89
CA ASN A 155 18.01 10.21 -18.34
C ASN A 155 19.17 9.87 -17.39
N MET A 156 19.56 10.79 -16.49
CA MET A 156 20.57 10.55 -15.46
C MET A 156 20.05 9.58 -14.38
N GLU A 157 18.78 9.69 -14.01
CA GLU A 157 18.10 8.85 -13.02
C GLU A 157 17.68 7.50 -13.61
N LYS A 158 17.49 7.43 -14.93
CA LYS A 158 17.26 6.18 -15.67
C LYS A 158 18.47 5.25 -15.72
N ASN A 159 19.69 5.80 -15.70
CA ASN A 159 20.89 5.03 -16.06
C ASN A 159 21.99 4.96 -14.98
N ILE A 160 21.98 5.85 -13.97
CA ILE A 160 23.12 6.01 -13.04
C ILE A 160 22.76 5.70 -11.57
N ILE A 161 21.58 6.09 -11.09
CA ILE A 161 21.07 5.75 -9.75
C ILE A 161 19.65 5.21 -9.95
N PRO A 162 19.43 3.88 -9.90
CA PRO A 162 18.11 3.31 -10.14
C PRO A 162 17.11 3.87 -9.11
N SER A 163 16.10 4.59 -9.58
CA SER A 163 15.11 5.33 -8.76
C SER A 163 14.10 4.44 -8.01
N THR A 164 14.30 3.13 -8.01
CA THR A 164 13.43 2.10 -7.42
C THR A 164 14.27 0.91 -6.96
N TRP A 165 15.45 1.17 -6.38
CA TRP A 165 16.27 0.08 -5.85
C TRP A 165 15.76 -0.38 -4.49
N SER A 166 14.87 -1.37 -4.52
CA SER A 166 14.42 -2.08 -3.32
C SER A 166 15.54 -2.97 -2.76
N VAL A 167 15.80 -2.84 -1.46
CA VAL A 167 16.75 -3.65 -0.71
C VAL A 167 16.05 -4.28 0.48
N ASP A 168 16.29 -5.57 0.69
CA ASP A 168 15.78 -6.29 1.86
C ASP A 168 16.82 -6.20 2.98
N GLY A 169 16.44 -5.65 4.13
CA GLY A 169 17.39 -5.43 5.21
C GLY A 169 16.78 -5.00 6.53
N ILE A 170 17.69 -4.70 7.46
CA ILE A 170 17.39 -4.11 8.76
C ILE A 170 18.28 -2.89 8.96
N GLY A 171 17.73 -1.82 9.49
CA GLY A 171 18.46 -0.59 9.71
C GLY A 171 17.99 0.19 10.91
N ILE A 172 18.75 1.22 11.21
CA ILE A 172 18.47 2.21 12.24
C ILE A 172 18.34 3.58 11.60
N PHE A 173 17.43 4.39 12.10
CA PHE A 173 17.23 5.75 11.64
C PHE A 173 16.82 6.66 12.80
N GLY A 174 17.06 7.96 12.67
CA GLY A 174 16.66 8.90 13.72
C GLY A 174 17.07 10.35 13.46
N TYR A 175 16.62 11.20 14.36
CA TYR A 175 16.75 12.65 14.35
C TYR A 175 17.32 13.13 15.69
N PRO A 176 18.60 12.82 16.00
CA PRO A 176 19.19 13.15 17.30
C PRO A 176 19.25 14.66 17.57
N LEU A 177 19.23 15.49 16.52
CA LEU A 177 19.21 16.95 16.58
C LEU A 177 18.26 17.48 15.51
N SER A 178 17.72 18.69 15.69
CA SER A 178 16.76 19.30 14.76
C SER A 178 17.27 19.47 13.32
N TRP A 179 18.59 19.48 13.13
CA TRP A 179 19.25 19.66 11.83
C TRP A 179 19.91 18.38 11.30
N LEU A 180 19.89 17.29 12.06
CA LEU A 180 20.60 16.06 11.72
C LEU A 180 19.63 14.88 11.67
N SER A 181 19.52 14.27 10.50
CA SER A 181 18.93 12.95 10.32
C SER A 181 20.01 11.95 9.91
N TYR A 182 19.83 10.69 10.28
CA TYR A 182 20.68 9.61 9.81
C TYR A 182 19.86 8.35 9.56
N GLU A 183 20.41 7.49 8.71
CA GLU A 183 19.85 6.20 8.36
C GLU A 183 21.00 5.25 7.98
N ALA A 184 21.00 4.05 8.54
CA ALA A 184 22.04 3.04 8.31
C ALA A 184 21.44 1.65 8.25
N TYR A 185 21.77 0.88 7.22
CA TYR A 185 21.23 -0.46 6.99
C TYR A 185 22.30 -1.54 6.87
N VAL A 186 21.93 -2.72 7.34
CA VAL A 186 22.51 -4.00 6.93
C VAL A 186 21.51 -4.66 5.99
N VAL A 187 21.90 -4.85 4.73
CA VAL A 187 21.05 -5.43 3.69
C VAL A 187 21.55 -6.81 3.28
N ALA A 188 20.62 -7.67 2.88
CA ALA A 188 20.98 -8.92 2.22
C ALA A 188 21.70 -8.59 0.90
N GLY A 189 22.84 -9.25 0.64
CA GLY A 189 23.71 -8.94 -0.50
C GLY A 189 22.98 -8.98 -1.85
N LEU A 190 23.54 -8.24 -2.83
CA LEU A 190 23.05 -7.97 -4.20
C LEU A 190 22.71 -9.19 -5.10
N GLY A 191 22.52 -10.40 -4.56
CA GLY A 191 22.28 -11.61 -5.34
C GLY A 191 20.85 -11.81 -5.86
N ARG A 192 19.88 -11.04 -5.34
CA ARG A 192 18.47 -11.08 -5.76
C ARG A 192 17.93 -9.69 -6.09
N LEU A 193 18.70 -8.87 -6.82
CA LEU A 193 18.11 -7.67 -7.40
C LEU A 193 17.06 -8.08 -8.44
N GLN A 194 15.79 -7.88 -8.08
CA GLN A 194 14.81 -7.41 -9.06
C GLN A 194 15.13 -5.93 -9.28
N VAL A 195 16.07 -5.66 -10.17
CA VAL A 195 16.03 -4.38 -10.89
C VAL A 195 14.81 -4.52 -11.80
N PRO A 196 13.77 -3.69 -11.68
CA PRO A 196 12.73 -3.63 -12.71
C PRO A 196 13.46 -3.42 -14.03
N ARG A 197 13.39 -4.42 -14.91
CA ARG A 197 14.10 -4.36 -16.19
C ARG A 197 13.28 -3.47 -17.11
N GLN A 198 13.48 -2.16 -17.03
CA GLN A 198 12.94 -1.28 -18.06
C GLN A 198 13.53 -1.68 -19.41
N GLY A 199 12.63 -2.07 -20.32
CA GLY A 199 12.93 -2.78 -21.56
C GLY A 199 14.10 -2.19 -22.33
N ARG A 200 15.12 -3.02 -22.60
CA ARG A 200 16.01 -2.76 -23.72
C ARG A 200 15.15 -2.83 -24.97
N ARG A 201 14.97 -1.70 -25.65
CA ARG A 201 14.57 -1.70 -27.06
C ARG A 201 15.52 -2.64 -27.80
N ALA A 202 14.99 -3.74 -28.32
CA ALA A 202 15.68 -4.55 -29.29
C ALA A 202 15.97 -3.65 -30.50
N GLN A 203 17.24 -3.27 -30.69
CA GLN A 203 17.69 -2.81 -31.99
C GLN A 203 17.56 -4.02 -32.91
N GLY A 204 16.56 -3.99 -33.79
CA GLY A 204 16.31 -5.05 -34.75
C GLY A 204 17.53 -5.32 -35.62
N PRO A 205 17.74 -6.57 -36.08
CA PRO A 205 18.88 -6.88 -36.93
C PRO A 205 18.74 -6.16 -38.27
N HIS A 206 19.73 -5.34 -38.61
CA HIS A 206 19.95 -4.86 -39.97
C HIS A 206 20.03 -6.07 -40.92
N GLN A 207 18.96 -6.34 -41.67
CA GLN A 207 19.02 -7.24 -42.81
C GLN A 207 19.78 -6.54 -43.94
N ARG A 208 21.03 -6.94 -44.17
CA ARG A 208 21.67 -6.82 -45.48
C ARG A 208 21.24 -8.02 -46.31
N ALA A 209 20.37 -7.81 -47.28
CA ALA A 209 20.35 -8.60 -48.52
C ALA A 209 21.00 -7.69 -49.58
N GLY A 210 22.06 -8.05 -50.29
CA GLY A 210 22.34 -9.35 -50.89
C GLY A 210 22.12 -9.20 -52.39
N GLN A 211 23.14 -8.69 -53.08
CA GLN A 211 23.26 -8.78 -54.53
C GLN A 211 23.16 -10.25 -54.95
N LEU A 212 22.30 -10.55 -55.91
CA LEU A 212 22.58 -11.22 -57.19
C LEU A 212 21.29 -11.21 -58.03
#